data_AF-A0A7W5BYX1-F1
#
_entry.id   AF-A0A7W5BYX1-F1
#
_cell.length_a   1.000
_cell.length_b   1.000
_cell.length_c   1.000
_cell.angle_alpha   90.00
_cell.angle_beta   90.00
_cell.angle_gamma   90.00
#
_symmetry.space_group_name_H-M   'P 1'
#
loop_
_entity.id
_entity.type
_entity.pdbx_description
1 polymer ?
#
loop_
_entity_poly.entity_id
_entity_poly.type
_entity_poly.pdbx_seq_one_letter_code
_entity_poly.pdbx_strand_id
1 'polypeptide(L)'
;MSTTIEVETDTTAAELEALIRDAAPGSILELSAGEFTLDEAITIERSDISLIGAGSGETRLTFTDAALSHDNDQAIHLNGSENTDIGTLASGINAGENRLTLEAESDVAVGDTIRIWQDNDDDFFEEIGDSAWRKVEYAELRTSMAKVTDVDGDRITLDRDVRFDFAAGKTRVERLDSVDDVTLKGFSLGFELGDADPSRFENPLDELTDYHAVHLEGTVNAHLDDIQVLDGPSTAFRFSRAMDTRGNDLEAHGAFNKGSGGNGYAYELHESYDGKFTGLEDSGMRHGLVFASWRSSAGNDVEIAATDRDVNFHGGRDHDNSVHVQRSIRNPEADELSPALYVNEDGESFGAPTDPDANDVTFDYLVGSRRADEVQGTDDGVYLDGGLGHDRLSGGSGDDLLQGGPGDDWYDGDDRLDGGDGIDTARYADDVDDHEVEFTDEGVIITGKGGEDILNDMEFAVFGDGTTLHTASGNLFRGEPIDVPKPGEILDGEGIRPAILEDDAELLVTGNVTSEWSTGYVAEIFVENISSDDIVDPRVDLDLPAELDTLWNGLVTEGPDGLHIQDNEANTLAPGESWRFSFKAYGDETLPAEMTAQDGEGGALDVQVLGLGNTTVEEPIA
;
A
#
# COMPACT_ATOMS: atom_id res chain seq x y z
N MET A 1 39.13 -12.15 9.29
CA MET A 1 38.96 -11.19 10.39
C MET A 1 38.64 -9.87 9.72
N SER A 2 37.46 -9.31 9.98
CA SER A 2 37.12 -7.98 9.48
C SER A 2 38.13 -6.98 10.06
N THR A 3 38.59 -6.03 9.24
CA THR A 3 39.51 -4.96 9.64
C THR A 3 38.71 -3.67 9.67
N THR A 4 38.73 -2.97 10.81
CA THR A 4 38.14 -1.64 10.94
C THR A 4 39.17 -0.57 10.59
N ILE A 5 38.80 0.38 9.76
CA ILE A 5 39.58 1.54 9.34
C ILE A 5 38.78 2.78 9.76
N GLU A 6 39.29 3.52 10.73
CA GLU A 6 38.70 4.81 11.13
C GLU A 6 38.94 5.86 10.04
N VAL A 7 37.90 6.60 9.69
CA VAL A 7 37.93 7.68 8.71
C VAL A 7 37.45 8.96 9.39
N GLU A 8 38.33 9.95 9.45
CA GLU A 8 38.07 11.24 10.12
C GLU A 8 37.51 12.27 9.11
N THR A 9 36.77 13.26 9.61
CA THR A 9 36.08 14.30 8.81
C THR A 9 36.97 15.11 7.85
N ASP A 10 38.29 15.11 8.03
CA ASP A 10 39.24 15.79 7.13
C ASP A 10 39.69 14.94 5.93
N THR A 11 39.20 13.70 5.82
CA THR A 11 39.44 12.80 4.68
C THR A 11 38.72 13.31 3.43
N THR A 12 39.43 13.45 2.32
CA THR A 12 38.82 13.86 1.05
C THR A 12 38.09 12.71 0.35
N ALA A 13 37.25 13.01 -0.65
CA ALA A 13 36.56 11.99 -1.45
C ALA A 13 37.55 11.00 -2.09
N ALA A 14 38.59 11.51 -2.77
CA ALA A 14 39.63 10.70 -3.38
C ALA A 14 40.43 9.84 -2.37
N GLU A 15 40.62 10.33 -1.13
CA GLU A 15 41.25 9.54 -0.07
C GLU A 15 40.33 8.43 0.42
N LEU A 16 39.03 8.71 0.58
CA LEU A 16 38.02 7.72 0.96
C LEU A 16 37.89 6.61 -0.09
N GLU A 17 37.78 6.95 -1.38
CA GLU A 17 37.76 5.96 -2.46
C GLU A 17 39.04 5.10 -2.49
N ALA A 18 40.20 5.71 -2.28
CA ALA A 18 41.46 4.97 -2.20
C ALA A 18 41.47 3.98 -1.03
N LEU A 19 40.93 4.38 0.14
CA LEU A 19 40.77 3.48 1.27
C LEU A 19 39.82 2.32 0.95
N ILE A 20 38.67 2.60 0.31
CA ILE A 20 37.71 1.59 -0.12
C ILE A 20 38.40 0.60 -1.06
N ARG A 21 39.03 1.08 -2.13
CA ARG A 21 39.69 0.24 -3.15
C ARG A 21 40.81 -0.63 -2.58
N ASP A 22 41.61 -0.09 -1.66
CA ASP A 22 42.82 -0.76 -1.19
C ASP A 22 42.58 -1.64 0.07
N ALA A 23 41.41 -1.55 0.71
CA ALA A 23 41.06 -2.33 1.90
C ALA A 23 41.03 -3.85 1.66
N ALA A 24 41.21 -4.64 2.72
CA ALA A 24 41.02 -6.09 2.62
C ALA A 24 39.52 -6.44 2.46
N PRO A 25 39.14 -7.54 1.80
CA PRO A 25 37.75 -7.99 1.76
C PRO A 25 37.15 -8.16 3.18
N GLY A 26 35.91 -7.71 3.34
CA GLY A 26 35.17 -7.67 4.61
C GLY A 26 35.64 -6.58 5.58
N SER A 27 36.33 -5.54 5.09
CA SER A 27 36.73 -4.41 5.94
C SER A 27 35.55 -3.45 6.20
N ILE A 28 35.60 -2.80 7.34
CA ILE A 28 34.65 -1.75 7.74
C ILE A 28 35.41 -0.43 7.74
N LEU A 29 34.95 0.54 6.97
CA LEU A 29 35.36 1.93 7.06
C LEU A 29 34.38 2.63 7.99
N GLU A 30 34.85 3.00 9.18
CA GLU A 30 34.07 3.65 10.22
C GLU A 30 34.25 5.16 10.10
N LEU A 31 33.20 5.86 9.63
CA LEU A 31 33.18 7.29 9.48
C LEU A 31 32.88 7.95 10.83
N SER A 32 33.76 8.83 11.28
CA SER A 32 33.55 9.59 12.52
C SER A 32 32.27 10.43 12.48
N ALA A 33 31.67 10.72 13.64
CA ALA A 33 30.62 11.74 13.74
C ALA A 33 31.17 13.12 13.32
N GLY A 34 30.37 13.91 12.60
CA GLY A 34 30.72 15.22 12.10
C GLY A 34 30.50 15.38 10.59
N GLU A 35 31.03 16.48 10.05
CA GLU A 35 30.80 16.93 8.68
C GLU A 35 31.99 16.58 7.78
N PHE A 36 31.76 15.74 6.77
CA PHE A 36 32.69 15.49 5.66
C PHE A 36 32.29 16.38 4.49
N THR A 37 33.21 17.22 4.02
CA THR A 37 33.01 18.05 2.82
C THR A 37 33.69 17.38 1.63
N LEU A 38 32.89 16.92 0.67
CA LEU A 38 33.35 16.12 -0.47
C LEU A 38 33.27 16.95 -1.77
N ASP A 39 34.37 16.98 -2.51
CA ASP A 39 34.53 17.72 -3.77
C ASP A 39 34.43 16.85 -5.04
N GLU A 40 34.18 15.55 -4.84
CA GLU A 40 33.95 14.52 -5.86
C GLU A 40 32.90 13.53 -5.33
N ALA A 41 32.28 12.77 -6.25
CA ALA A 41 31.43 11.62 -5.90
C ALA A 41 32.27 10.50 -5.24
N ILE A 42 31.59 9.53 -4.62
CA ILE A 42 32.20 8.31 -4.05
C ILE A 42 31.73 7.10 -4.84
N THR A 43 32.65 6.47 -5.57
CA THR A 43 32.41 5.27 -6.38
C THR A 43 32.98 4.04 -5.70
N ILE A 44 32.16 3.00 -5.57
CA ILE A 44 32.50 1.70 -4.99
C ILE A 44 32.37 0.63 -6.08
N GLU A 45 33.50 0.24 -6.67
CA GLU A 45 33.60 -0.75 -7.75
C GLU A 45 34.03 -2.14 -7.26
N ARG A 46 33.75 -2.48 -6.00
CA ARG A 46 34.20 -3.74 -5.40
C ARG A 46 33.23 -4.28 -4.36
N SER A 47 33.22 -5.60 -4.25
CA SER A 47 32.46 -6.35 -3.25
C SER A 47 33.11 -6.34 -1.85
N ASP A 48 32.36 -6.86 -0.88
CA ASP A 48 32.80 -7.15 0.49
C ASP A 48 33.34 -5.93 1.26
N ILE A 49 32.62 -4.81 1.26
CA ILE A 49 33.04 -3.61 1.99
C ILE A 49 31.88 -2.96 2.73
N SER A 50 32.14 -2.42 3.90
CA SER A 50 31.15 -1.66 4.66
C SER A 50 31.63 -0.23 4.90
N LEU A 51 30.76 0.75 4.64
CA LEU A 51 30.92 2.15 4.99
C LEU A 51 29.88 2.48 6.06
N ILE A 52 30.33 2.73 7.30
CA ILE A 52 29.45 2.86 8.47
C ILE A 52 29.76 4.17 9.17
N GLY A 53 28.80 5.08 9.25
CA GLY A 53 28.86 6.29 10.06
C GLY A 53 28.31 6.10 11.47
N ALA A 54 28.31 7.19 12.24
CA ALA A 54 27.86 7.21 13.62
C ALA A 54 26.33 7.23 13.79
N GLY A 55 25.58 7.34 12.69
CA GLY A 55 24.13 7.46 12.62
C GLY A 55 23.70 8.60 11.70
N SER A 56 22.51 8.51 11.10
CA SER A 56 21.94 9.65 10.39
C SER A 56 21.78 10.85 11.34
N GLY A 57 22.05 12.06 10.83
CA GLY A 57 22.16 13.29 11.63
C GLY A 57 23.46 13.44 12.43
N GLU A 58 24.22 12.38 12.69
CA GLU A 58 25.48 12.42 13.44
C GLU A 58 26.71 12.44 12.50
N THR A 59 26.72 11.60 11.45
CA THR A 59 27.70 11.66 10.36
C THR A 59 27.03 12.28 9.13
N ARG A 60 27.59 13.38 8.61
CA ARG A 60 27.07 14.07 7.43
C ARG A 60 28.10 14.13 6.31
N LEU A 61 27.69 13.73 5.10
CA LEU A 61 28.47 13.80 3.87
C LEU A 61 27.87 14.92 3.01
N THR A 62 28.52 16.09 2.99
CA THR A 62 28.07 17.21 2.15
C THR A 62 28.89 17.28 0.86
N PHE A 63 28.20 17.09 -0.26
CA PHE A 63 28.76 17.22 -1.60
C PHE A 63 28.70 18.68 -2.06
N THR A 64 29.86 19.23 -2.40
CA THR A 64 30.02 20.64 -2.77
C THR A 64 29.54 20.93 -4.20
N ASP A 65 29.42 22.21 -4.55
CA ASP A 65 29.20 22.64 -5.94
C ASP A 65 30.25 22.04 -6.90
N ALA A 66 31.48 21.86 -6.42
CA ALA A 66 32.55 21.25 -7.21
C ALA A 66 32.23 19.78 -7.52
N ALA A 67 31.75 19.01 -6.53
CA ALA A 67 31.35 17.62 -6.71
C ALA A 67 30.26 17.49 -7.78
N LEU A 68 29.19 18.28 -7.65
CA LEU A 68 28.08 18.31 -8.60
C LEU A 68 28.48 18.74 -10.02
N SER A 69 29.53 19.56 -10.15
CA SER A 69 30.04 19.99 -11.45
C SER A 69 30.99 18.99 -12.11
N HIS A 70 31.65 18.14 -11.31
CA HIS A 70 32.57 17.11 -11.79
C HIS A 70 31.84 15.82 -12.14
N ASP A 71 30.83 15.46 -11.37
CA ASP A 71 29.92 14.35 -11.59
C ASP A 71 28.48 14.86 -11.45
N ASN A 72 27.77 14.87 -12.56
CA ASN A 72 26.39 15.35 -12.66
C ASN A 72 25.37 14.20 -12.69
N ASP A 73 25.81 12.99 -12.36
CA ASP A 73 25.00 11.77 -12.40
C ASP A 73 24.77 11.23 -10.97
N GLN A 74 25.75 11.32 -10.06
CA GLN A 74 25.62 10.71 -8.72
C GLN A 74 26.47 11.31 -7.58
N ALA A 75 26.11 10.99 -6.32
CA ALA A 75 26.90 11.31 -5.13
C ALA A 75 27.63 10.08 -4.56
N ILE A 76 26.90 9.00 -4.32
CA ILE A 76 27.46 7.68 -3.96
C ILE A 76 27.00 6.67 -5.00
N HIS A 77 27.94 5.97 -5.63
CA HIS A 77 27.65 4.97 -6.67
C HIS A 77 28.30 3.63 -6.36
N LEU A 78 27.48 2.60 -6.22
CA LEU A 78 27.93 1.21 -6.21
C LEU A 78 27.88 0.71 -7.65
N ASN A 79 29.05 0.52 -8.26
CA ASN A 79 29.18 0.30 -9.69
C ASN A 79 29.64 -1.12 -10.01
N GLY A 80 28.68 -2.01 -10.28
CA GLY A 80 28.84 -3.35 -10.86
C GLY A 80 28.19 -3.44 -12.24
N SER A 81 28.21 -2.35 -13.02
CA SER A 81 27.47 -2.21 -14.27
C SER A 81 28.02 -3.04 -15.45
N GLU A 82 29.28 -3.46 -15.36
CA GLU A 82 30.00 -4.22 -16.39
C GLU A 82 29.37 -5.60 -16.62
N ASN A 83 29.21 -5.97 -17.90
CA ASN A 83 28.59 -7.21 -18.30
C ASN A 83 29.31 -7.87 -19.49
N THR A 84 29.17 -9.20 -19.58
CA THR A 84 29.72 -9.99 -20.68
C THR A 84 28.63 -10.89 -21.26
N ASP A 85 28.41 -10.83 -22.58
CA ASP A 85 27.51 -11.73 -23.29
C ASP A 85 28.04 -13.18 -23.21
N ILE A 86 27.22 -14.08 -22.64
CA ILE A 86 27.54 -15.50 -22.47
C ILE A 86 26.77 -16.40 -23.46
N GLY A 87 25.81 -15.84 -24.20
CA GLY A 87 25.16 -16.51 -25.33
C GLY A 87 23.64 -16.38 -25.35
N THR A 88 23.02 -17.24 -26.16
CA THR A 88 21.57 -17.27 -26.40
C THR A 88 20.99 -18.59 -25.91
N LEU A 89 19.73 -18.58 -25.47
CA LEU A 89 19.03 -19.80 -25.09
C LEU A 89 18.77 -20.74 -26.29
N ALA A 90 19.12 -22.01 -26.17
CA ALA A 90 18.83 -23.07 -27.15
C ALA A 90 17.37 -23.57 -27.10
N SER A 91 16.74 -23.48 -25.93
CA SER A 91 15.34 -23.83 -25.69
C SER A 91 14.66 -22.73 -24.88
N GLY A 92 13.36 -22.55 -25.09
CA GLY A 92 12.60 -21.62 -24.27
C GLY A 92 12.52 -22.11 -22.82
N ILE A 93 12.30 -21.16 -21.92
CA ILE A 93 12.09 -21.38 -20.49
C ILE A 93 10.89 -20.53 -20.08
N ASN A 94 10.00 -21.09 -19.27
CA ASN A 94 8.81 -20.35 -18.81
C ASN A 94 9.10 -19.66 -17.48
N ALA A 95 8.32 -18.62 -17.16
CA ALA A 95 8.27 -18.05 -15.82
C ALA A 95 8.01 -19.17 -14.78
N GLY A 96 8.70 -19.13 -13.64
CA GLY A 96 8.64 -20.20 -12.63
C GLY A 96 9.54 -21.41 -12.90
N GLU A 97 10.44 -21.33 -13.89
CA GLU A 97 11.49 -22.35 -14.11
C GLU A 97 12.90 -21.76 -13.86
N ASN A 98 13.87 -22.61 -13.48
CA ASN A 98 15.24 -22.19 -13.13
C ASN A 98 16.35 -22.93 -13.87
N ARG A 99 16.05 -23.58 -14.99
CA ARG A 99 17.05 -24.37 -15.75
C ARG A 99 17.16 -23.90 -17.19
N LEU A 100 18.25 -23.23 -17.49
CA LEU A 100 18.59 -22.73 -18.82
C LEU A 100 19.36 -23.78 -19.61
N THR A 101 19.23 -23.74 -20.93
CA THR A 101 20.15 -24.43 -21.86
C THR A 101 20.63 -23.42 -22.89
N LEU A 102 21.93 -23.19 -22.98
CA LEU A 102 22.56 -22.28 -23.96
C LEU A 102 22.80 -22.97 -25.31
N GLU A 103 22.91 -22.21 -26.40
CA GLU A 103 23.23 -22.76 -27.73
C GLU A 103 24.62 -23.41 -27.83
N ALA A 104 25.53 -23.04 -26.93
CA ALA A 104 26.86 -23.61 -26.80
C ALA A 104 27.34 -23.50 -25.35
N GLU A 105 28.32 -24.34 -24.98
CA GLU A 105 29.04 -24.20 -23.72
C GLU A 105 29.70 -22.81 -23.63
N SER A 106 29.57 -22.17 -22.47
CA SER A 106 30.15 -20.85 -22.15
C SER A 106 31.06 -20.93 -20.92
N ASP A 107 31.78 -19.86 -20.61
CA ASP A 107 32.70 -19.77 -19.45
C ASP A 107 31.99 -19.37 -18.14
N VAL A 108 30.75 -19.85 -17.97
CA VAL A 108 29.94 -19.60 -16.77
C VAL A 108 30.33 -20.57 -15.67
N ALA A 109 30.45 -20.06 -14.45
CA ALA A 109 30.79 -20.84 -13.26
C ALA A 109 29.69 -20.75 -12.18
N VAL A 110 29.69 -21.73 -11.27
CA VAL A 110 28.87 -21.67 -10.06
C VAL A 110 29.28 -20.46 -9.23
N GLY A 111 28.31 -19.65 -8.83
CA GLY A 111 28.49 -18.38 -8.12
C GLY A 111 28.44 -17.14 -9.01
N ASP A 112 28.51 -17.30 -10.35
CA ASP A 112 28.33 -16.17 -11.26
C ASP A 112 26.92 -15.60 -11.14
N THR A 113 26.80 -14.27 -11.17
CA THR A 113 25.52 -13.57 -11.33
C THR A 113 25.25 -13.43 -12.82
N ILE A 114 24.08 -13.88 -13.26
CA ILE A 114 23.66 -13.74 -14.65
C ILE A 114 22.40 -12.88 -14.77
N ARG A 115 22.31 -12.22 -15.92
CA ARG A 115 21.16 -11.46 -16.37
C ARG A 115 20.61 -12.12 -17.63
N ILE A 116 19.31 -12.36 -17.66
CA ILE A 116 18.58 -12.99 -18.75
C ILE A 116 17.61 -11.95 -19.30
N TRP A 117 17.62 -11.69 -20.59
CA TRP A 117 16.75 -10.68 -21.17
C TRP A 117 16.39 -10.95 -22.62
N GLN A 118 15.27 -10.37 -23.06
CA GLN A 118 14.79 -10.51 -24.44
C GLN A 118 14.24 -9.19 -24.97
N ASP A 119 14.70 -8.80 -26.17
CA ASP A 119 14.17 -7.64 -26.92
C ASP A 119 12.64 -7.72 -27.07
N ASN A 120 11.96 -6.58 -27.00
CA ASN A 120 10.52 -6.50 -27.30
C ASN A 120 10.27 -6.63 -28.81
N ASP A 121 9.13 -7.22 -29.17
CA ASP A 121 8.65 -7.27 -30.54
C ASP A 121 7.18 -6.87 -30.63
N ASP A 122 6.69 -6.71 -31.87
CA ASP A 122 5.32 -6.25 -32.10
C ASP A 122 4.28 -7.19 -31.50
N ASP A 123 4.55 -8.50 -31.53
CA ASP A 123 3.70 -9.54 -30.95
C ASP A 123 3.61 -9.35 -29.42
N PHE A 124 4.72 -9.10 -28.73
CA PHE A 124 4.73 -8.82 -27.29
C PHE A 124 3.97 -7.54 -26.93
N PHE A 125 4.11 -6.47 -27.71
CA PHE A 125 3.34 -5.25 -27.44
C PHE A 125 1.83 -5.42 -27.69
N GLU A 126 1.45 -6.22 -28.68
CA GLU A 126 0.04 -6.60 -28.86
C GLU A 126 -0.49 -7.45 -27.69
N GLU A 127 0.34 -8.33 -27.14
CA GLU A 127 0.02 -9.18 -25.98
C GLU A 127 -0.27 -8.36 -24.71
N ILE A 128 0.57 -7.36 -24.41
CA ILE A 128 0.40 -6.51 -23.21
C ILE A 128 -0.57 -5.34 -23.42
N GLY A 129 -1.26 -5.27 -24.56
CA GLY A 129 -2.19 -4.19 -24.88
C GLY A 129 -1.56 -2.84 -25.22
N ASP A 130 -0.23 -2.75 -25.36
CA ASP A 130 0.46 -1.50 -25.64
C ASP A 130 0.22 -1.03 -27.08
N SER A 131 -0.56 0.05 -27.17
CA SER A 131 -0.91 0.71 -28.42
C SER A 131 -0.21 2.06 -28.63
N ALA A 132 0.48 2.58 -27.61
CA ALA A 132 0.93 3.97 -27.57
C ALA A 132 2.45 4.11 -27.41
N TRP A 133 3.06 3.38 -26.47
CA TRP A 133 4.48 3.53 -26.17
C TRP A 133 5.36 2.78 -27.17
N ARG A 134 5.12 1.46 -27.34
CA ARG A 134 5.73 0.55 -28.34
C ARG A 134 7.21 0.82 -28.64
N LYS A 135 8.06 0.85 -27.60
CA LYS A 135 9.50 1.07 -27.77
C LYS A 135 10.30 -0.23 -27.79
N VAL A 136 10.88 -0.52 -28.96
CA VAL A 136 11.68 -1.73 -29.20
C VAL A 136 13.16 -1.58 -28.88
N GLU A 137 13.67 -0.35 -28.73
CA GLU A 137 15.09 -0.07 -28.50
C GLU A 137 15.29 0.47 -27.07
N TYR A 138 16.25 -0.09 -26.33
CA TYR A 138 16.63 0.30 -24.95
C TYR A 138 15.61 0.01 -23.83
N ALA A 139 14.49 -0.61 -24.17
CA ALA A 139 13.37 -0.93 -23.29
C ALA A 139 13.32 -2.42 -22.99
N GLU A 140 14.21 -2.92 -22.14
CA GLU A 140 14.28 -4.35 -21.84
C GLU A 140 13.25 -4.69 -20.75
N LEU A 141 11.99 -4.88 -21.15
CA LEU A 141 10.86 -5.12 -20.25
C LEU A 141 10.81 -6.56 -19.71
N ARG A 142 11.47 -7.49 -20.40
CA ARG A 142 11.54 -8.91 -20.04
C ARG A 142 12.95 -9.22 -19.59
N THR A 143 13.15 -9.20 -18.28
CA THR A 143 14.46 -9.30 -17.64
C THR A 143 14.40 -10.18 -16.40
N SER A 144 15.49 -10.88 -16.09
CA SER A 144 15.65 -11.62 -14.84
C SER A 144 17.11 -11.61 -14.44
N MET A 145 17.36 -11.61 -13.13
CA MET A 145 18.70 -11.82 -12.56
C MET A 145 18.68 -13.04 -11.65
N ALA A 146 19.78 -13.78 -11.62
CA ALA A 146 19.93 -14.95 -10.74
C ALA A 146 21.40 -15.31 -10.52
N LYS A 147 21.70 -16.03 -9.43
CA LYS A 147 23.00 -16.68 -9.25
C LYS A 147 22.99 -18.09 -9.83
N VAL A 148 24.11 -18.49 -10.41
CA VAL A 148 24.32 -19.84 -10.94
C VAL A 148 24.65 -20.82 -9.81
N THR A 149 23.87 -21.90 -9.68
CA THR A 149 24.05 -22.93 -8.65
C THR A 149 24.66 -24.22 -9.17
N ASP A 150 24.49 -24.54 -10.45
CA ASP A 150 25.06 -25.73 -11.09
C ASP A 150 25.30 -25.50 -12.60
N VAL A 151 26.36 -26.11 -13.14
CA VAL A 151 26.72 -26.05 -14.57
C VAL A 151 27.07 -27.45 -15.07
N ASP A 152 26.31 -27.95 -16.05
CA ASP A 152 26.54 -29.22 -16.75
C ASP A 152 26.59 -28.99 -18.27
N GLY A 153 27.78 -28.65 -18.77
CA GLY A 153 28.00 -28.33 -20.18
C GLY A 153 27.31 -27.02 -20.57
N ASP A 154 26.29 -27.11 -21.42
CA ASP A 154 25.46 -25.99 -21.88
C ASP A 154 24.24 -25.74 -20.96
N ARG A 155 24.06 -26.54 -19.91
CA ARG A 155 22.95 -26.41 -18.95
C ARG A 155 23.38 -25.67 -17.70
N ILE A 156 22.56 -24.72 -17.30
CA ILE A 156 22.78 -23.86 -16.14
C ILE A 156 21.55 -23.97 -15.23
N THR A 157 21.76 -24.24 -13.95
CA THR A 157 20.71 -24.14 -12.92
C THR A 157 20.89 -22.86 -12.12
N LEU A 158 19.79 -22.16 -11.87
CA LEU A 158 19.73 -20.89 -11.16
C LEU A 158 19.30 -21.07 -9.71
N ASP A 159 19.59 -20.09 -8.86
CA ASP A 159 19.15 -20.06 -7.45
C ASP A 159 17.67 -19.69 -7.30
N ARG A 160 17.08 -19.10 -8.33
CA ARG A 160 15.68 -18.68 -8.42
C ARG A 160 15.11 -18.92 -9.80
N ASP A 161 13.80 -18.85 -9.89
CA ASP A 161 13.07 -18.98 -11.14
C ASP A 161 13.18 -17.71 -11.99
N VAL A 162 13.09 -17.84 -13.30
CA VAL A 162 13.00 -16.69 -14.20
C VAL A 162 11.62 -16.02 -14.06
N ARG A 163 11.59 -14.70 -14.24
CA ARG A 163 10.41 -13.84 -14.05
C ARG A 163 9.49 -13.78 -15.27
N PHE A 164 10.02 -14.15 -16.44
CA PHE A 164 9.29 -14.06 -17.70
C PHE A 164 9.45 -15.34 -18.52
N ASP A 165 8.49 -15.57 -19.40
CA ASP A 165 8.63 -16.51 -20.50
C ASP A 165 9.69 -16.00 -21.49
N PHE A 166 10.71 -16.81 -21.72
CA PHE A 166 11.85 -16.51 -22.57
C PHE A 166 11.92 -17.47 -23.75
N ALA A 167 12.02 -16.94 -24.97
CA ALA A 167 12.02 -17.73 -26.18
C ALA A 167 13.42 -18.17 -26.63
N ALA A 168 13.50 -19.41 -27.12
CA ALA A 168 14.70 -19.96 -27.76
C ALA A 168 15.18 -19.09 -28.93
N GLY A 169 16.49 -18.89 -29.04
CA GLY A 169 17.12 -18.16 -30.14
C GLY A 169 16.90 -16.64 -30.12
N LYS A 170 16.06 -16.11 -29.22
CA LYS A 170 15.81 -14.66 -29.03
C LYS A 170 16.37 -14.13 -27.71
N THR A 171 16.34 -14.95 -26.65
CA THR A 171 16.75 -14.55 -25.31
C THR A 171 18.27 -14.57 -25.16
N ARG A 172 18.81 -13.46 -24.67
CA ARG A 172 20.24 -13.29 -24.39
C ARG A 172 20.50 -13.52 -22.91
N VAL A 173 21.68 -14.06 -22.63
CA VAL A 173 22.16 -14.26 -21.28
C VAL A 173 23.50 -13.57 -21.16
N GLU A 174 23.68 -12.80 -20.10
CA GLU A 174 24.88 -12.03 -19.79
C GLU A 174 25.37 -12.41 -18.40
N ARG A 175 26.68 -12.46 -18.20
CA ARG A 175 27.27 -12.46 -16.86
C ARG A 175 27.47 -11.02 -16.41
N LEU A 176 27.06 -10.70 -15.19
CA LEU A 176 27.30 -9.40 -14.55
C LEU A 176 28.54 -9.50 -13.67
N ASP A 177 29.43 -8.52 -13.76
CA ASP A 177 30.54 -8.33 -12.81
C ASP A 177 30.01 -7.54 -11.60
N SER A 178 29.01 -8.11 -10.93
CA SER A 178 28.24 -7.42 -9.89
C SER A 178 29.08 -7.02 -8.68
N VAL A 179 28.68 -5.91 -8.04
CA VAL A 179 29.18 -5.50 -6.73
C VAL A 179 28.33 -6.15 -5.65
N ASP A 180 28.95 -7.07 -4.92
CA ASP A 180 28.26 -7.96 -3.98
C ASP A 180 28.58 -7.57 -2.53
N ASP A 181 27.64 -7.81 -1.61
CA ASP A 181 27.91 -7.78 -0.16
C ASP A 181 28.47 -6.43 0.35
N VAL A 182 27.95 -5.31 -0.16
CA VAL A 182 28.31 -3.95 0.29
C VAL A 182 27.31 -3.44 1.31
N THR A 183 27.81 -2.82 2.39
CA THR A 183 26.97 -2.16 3.41
C THR A 183 27.23 -0.66 3.42
N LEU A 184 26.16 0.14 3.32
CA LEU A 184 26.15 1.57 3.59
C LEU A 184 25.26 1.81 4.82
N LYS A 185 25.76 2.49 5.84
CA LYS A 185 24.98 2.68 7.07
C LYS A 185 25.26 3.96 7.83
N GLY A 186 24.22 4.58 8.38
CA GLY A 186 24.33 5.53 9.49
C GLY A 186 24.93 6.88 9.12
N PHE A 187 24.41 7.53 8.08
CA PHE A 187 24.86 8.87 7.70
C PHE A 187 23.80 9.64 6.89
N SER A 188 23.89 10.97 6.90
CA SER A 188 23.08 11.84 6.04
C SER A 188 23.90 12.39 4.86
N LEU A 189 23.30 12.42 3.67
CA LEU A 189 23.80 13.11 2.49
C LEU A 189 23.19 14.51 2.42
N GLY A 190 24.01 15.51 2.13
CA GLY A 190 23.56 16.86 1.83
C GLY A 190 24.32 17.49 0.68
N PHE A 191 23.83 18.62 0.19
CA PHE A 191 24.36 19.33 -0.97
C PHE A 191 24.46 20.84 -0.71
N GLU A 192 25.40 21.53 -1.33
CA GLU A 192 25.54 23.00 -1.24
C GLU A 192 24.48 23.78 -2.07
N LEU A 193 23.25 23.26 -2.16
CA LEU A 193 22.15 23.82 -2.97
C LEU A 193 21.17 24.69 -2.18
N GLY A 194 21.17 24.59 -0.85
CA GLY A 194 20.19 25.20 0.04
C GLY A 194 18.96 24.31 0.23
N ASP A 195 17.83 24.90 0.63
CA ASP A 195 16.60 24.17 0.93
C ASP A 195 15.70 24.06 -0.32
N ALA A 196 15.20 22.87 -0.61
CA ALA A 196 14.24 22.64 -1.69
C ALA A 196 12.82 23.13 -1.29
N ASP A 197 12.09 23.72 -2.23
CA ASP A 197 10.69 24.10 -2.00
C ASP A 197 9.80 22.88 -2.23
N PRO A 198 9.09 22.34 -1.22
CA PRO A 198 8.29 21.12 -1.34
C PRO A 198 7.16 21.24 -2.37
N SER A 199 6.67 22.47 -2.65
CA SER A 199 5.55 22.76 -3.55
C SER A 199 5.95 23.14 -4.98
N ARG A 200 7.25 23.32 -5.25
CA ARG A 200 7.74 23.78 -6.56
C ARG A 200 8.01 22.61 -7.51
N PHE A 201 7.08 22.36 -8.42
CA PHE A 201 7.21 21.35 -9.48
C PHE A 201 7.85 21.92 -10.75
N GLU A 202 9.08 22.40 -10.61
CA GLU A 202 9.94 22.89 -11.70
C GLU A 202 11.31 22.22 -11.64
N ASN A 203 12.15 22.45 -12.65
CA ASN A 203 13.54 21.97 -12.69
C ASN A 203 14.50 23.17 -12.64
N PRO A 204 14.88 23.67 -11.46
CA PRO A 204 15.79 24.80 -11.33
C PRO A 204 17.27 24.44 -11.64
N LEU A 205 17.63 23.16 -11.69
CA LEU A 205 19.00 22.67 -11.90
C LEU A 205 19.08 21.86 -13.20
N ASP A 206 19.14 22.55 -14.35
CA ASP A 206 19.09 21.96 -15.69
C ASP A 206 20.12 20.84 -15.95
N GLU A 207 21.29 20.88 -15.32
CA GLU A 207 22.38 19.90 -15.51
C GLU A 207 22.25 18.65 -14.60
N LEU A 208 21.33 18.67 -13.64
CA LEU A 208 21.20 17.66 -12.58
C LEU A 208 19.80 17.02 -12.55
N THR A 209 19.08 17.01 -13.67
CA THR A 209 17.70 16.49 -13.75
C THR A 209 17.59 14.99 -13.53
N ASP A 210 18.65 14.24 -13.86
CA ASP A 210 18.75 12.78 -13.71
C ASP A 210 19.79 12.39 -12.63
N TYR A 211 20.11 13.30 -11.71
CA TYR A 211 21.09 13.03 -10.66
C TYR A 211 20.55 12.04 -9.61
N HIS A 212 21.43 11.21 -9.05
CA HIS A 212 21.12 10.22 -8.02
C HIS A 212 21.99 10.41 -6.78
N ALA A 213 21.40 10.72 -5.62
CA ALA A 213 22.20 10.86 -4.40
C ALA A 213 22.88 9.53 -4.02
N VAL A 214 22.14 8.42 -4.08
CA VAL A 214 22.65 7.06 -3.89
C VAL A 214 22.20 6.19 -5.07
N HIS A 215 23.15 5.70 -5.85
CA HIS A 215 22.88 4.84 -7.00
C HIS A 215 23.52 3.47 -6.81
N LEU A 216 22.70 2.43 -6.84
CA LEU A 216 23.13 1.05 -6.92
C LEU A 216 22.97 0.59 -8.35
N GLU A 217 24.06 0.12 -8.97
CA GLU A 217 24.03 -0.41 -10.32
C GLU A 217 24.72 -1.77 -10.39
N GLY A 218 23.99 -2.82 -10.78
CA GLY A 218 24.57 -4.16 -10.90
C GLY A 218 25.04 -4.70 -9.54
N THR A 219 24.15 -4.71 -8.55
CA THR A 219 24.49 -5.09 -7.18
C THR A 219 23.77 -6.36 -6.74
N VAL A 220 24.42 -7.13 -5.86
CA VAL A 220 23.79 -8.29 -5.22
C VAL A 220 23.99 -8.24 -3.71
N ASN A 221 22.91 -8.43 -2.95
CA ASN A 221 22.95 -8.46 -1.49
C ASN A 221 23.56 -7.17 -0.88
N ALA A 222 23.22 -6.00 -1.43
CA ALA A 222 23.61 -4.70 -0.88
C ALA A 222 22.70 -4.33 0.31
N HIS A 223 23.28 -3.78 1.38
CA HIS A 223 22.58 -3.44 2.63
C HIS A 223 22.70 -1.94 2.88
N LEU A 224 21.59 -1.23 2.88
CA LEU A 224 21.48 0.19 3.22
C LEU A 224 20.69 0.30 4.51
N ASP A 225 21.16 1.09 5.48
CA ASP A 225 20.54 1.16 6.81
C ASP A 225 20.76 2.54 7.44
N ASP A 226 19.71 3.23 7.90
CA ASP A 226 19.82 4.54 8.58
C ASP A 226 20.54 5.58 7.69
N ILE A 227 19.98 5.85 6.51
CA ILE A 227 20.55 6.80 5.54
C ILE A 227 19.51 7.86 5.18
N GLN A 228 19.89 9.12 5.32
CA GLN A 228 19.03 10.25 4.95
C GLN A 228 19.61 11.00 3.75
N VAL A 229 18.78 11.36 2.77
CA VAL A 229 19.13 12.30 1.69
C VAL A 229 18.35 13.60 1.91
N LEU A 230 19.07 14.70 2.07
CA LEU A 230 18.50 16.02 2.37
C LEU A 230 18.70 16.98 1.19
N ASP A 231 17.60 17.53 0.69
CA ASP A 231 17.54 18.57 -0.35
C ASP A 231 18.36 18.20 -1.60
N GLY A 232 18.13 16.98 -2.09
CA GLY A 232 18.87 16.39 -3.20
C GLY A 232 18.59 17.08 -4.55
N PRO A 233 19.50 16.98 -5.54
CA PRO A 233 19.27 17.58 -6.84
C PRO A 233 18.06 16.99 -7.58
N SER A 234 17.88 15.66 -7.53
CA SER A 234 16.79 14.94 -8.20
C SER A 234 16.41 13.64 -7.45
N THR A 235 16.84 12.46 -7.89
CA THR A 235 16.49 11.18 -7.25
C THR A 235 17.34 10.94 -6.00
N ALA A 236 16.74 10.51 -4.90
CA ALA A 236 17.47 10.18 -3.68
C ALA A 236 18.13 8.80 -3.76
N PHE A 237 17.33 7.74 -3.98
CA PHE A 237 17.83 6.37 -4.07
C PHE A 237 17.41 5.71 -5.39
N ARG A 238 18.38 5.20 -6.15
CA ARG A 238 18.13 4.45 -7.39
C ARG A 238 18.71 3.04 -7.31
N PHE A 239 17.88 2.04 -7.61
CA PHE A 239 18.26 0.62 -7.60
C PHE A 239 18.17 0.07 -9.03
N SER A 240 19.32 0.00 -9.69
CA SER A 240 19.46 -0.44 -11.09
C SER A 240 20.08 -1.82 -11.19
N ARG A 241 19.41 -2.80 -11.81
CA ARG A 241 19.93 -4.18 -11.91
C ARG A 241 20.40 -4.68 -10.53
N ALA A 242 19.53 -4.52 -9.53
CA ALA A 242 19.84 -4.80 -8.14
C ALA A 242 19.08 -6.06 -7.69
N MET A 243 19.75 -6.92 -6.93
CA MET A 243 19.17 -8.21 -6.51
C MET A 243 19.44 -8.45 -5.04
N ASP A 244 18.42 -8.88 -4.30
CA ASP A 244 18.49 -9.18 -2.86
C ASP A 244 18.92 -7.97 -1.99
N THR A 245 18.59 -6.75 -2.42
CA THR A 245 18.88 -5.53 -1.66
C THR A 245 18.11 -5.51 -0.35
N ARG A 246 18.74 -5.04 0.74
CA ARG A 246 18.06 -4.71 1.99
C ARG A 246 18.19 -3.22 2.27
N GLY A 247 17.09 -2.50 2.33
CA GLY A 247 17.06 -1.08 2.69
C GLY A 247 16.22 -0.85 3.94
N ASN A 248 16.83 -0.45 5.05
CA ASN A 248 16.08 -0.15 6.28
C ASN A 248 16.26 1.31 6.66
N ASP A 249 15.19 1.98 7.08
CA ASP A 249 15.24 3.35 7.60
C ASP A 249 15.97 4.29 6.61
N LEU A 250 15.57 4.23 5.34
CA LEU A 250 16.03 5.16 4.32
C LEU A 250 15.05 6.33 4.29
N GLU A 251 15.57 7.55 4.26
CA GLU A 251 14.75 8.75 4.26
C GLU A 251 15.15 9.69 3.12
N ALA A 252 14.17 10.24 2.41
CA ALA A 252 14.38 11.20 1.34
C ALA A 252 13.56 12.48 1.59
N HIS A 253 14.23 13.59 1.88
CA HIS A 253 13.57 14.84 2.22
C HIS A 253 13.98 15.96 1.27
N GLY A 254 13.06 16.34 0.38
CA GLY A 254 13.22 17.44 -0.54
C GLY A 254 14.04 17.10 -1.79
N ALA A 255 13.51 17.48 -2.95
CA ALA A 255 14.22 17.46 -4.22
C ALA A 255 14.07 18.79 -4.96
N PHE A 256 15.13 19.25 -5.62
CA PHE A 256 15.11 20.48 -6.41
C PHE A 256 14.40 20.28 -7.75
N ASN A 257 14.74 19.23 -8.51
CA ASN A 257 14.18 18.97 -9.83
C ASN A 257 12.94 18.07 -9.75
N LYS A 258 11.75 18.66 -9.75
CA LYS A 258 10.45 17.98 -9.65
C LYS A 258 9.50 18.31 -10.81
N GLY A 259 9.95 19.10 -11.77
CA GLY A 259 9.18 19.46 -12.95
C GLY A 259 9.19 18.37 -14.01
N SER A 260 8.32 18.51 -15.02
CA SER A 260 8.31 17.62 -16.17
C SER A 260 9.70 17.49 -16.82
N GLY A 261 10.15 16.26 -17.04
CA GLY A 261 11.49 15.94 -17.57
C GLY A 261 12.61 15.93 -16.53
N GLY A 262 12.30 16.24 -15.26
CA GLY A 262 13.13 15.90 -14.11
C GLY A 262 12.51 14.72 -13.35
N ASN A 263 13.31 14.06 -12.51
CA ASN A 263 12.86 12.92 -11.74
C ASN A 263 12.30 13.35 -10.39
N GLY A 264 13.16 13.71 -9.44
CA GLY A 264 12.73 14.08 -8.09
C GLY A 264 12.09 12.91 -7.33
N TYR A 265 12.59 11.69 -7.51
CA TYR A 265 12.03 10.47 -6.89
C TYR A 265 12.71 10.18 -5.54
N ALA A 266 11.96 9.73 -4.53
CA ALA A 266 12.58 9.21 -3.31
C ALA A 266 13.29 7.89 -3.61
N TYR A 267 12.54 6.91 -4.13
CA TYR A 267 13.03 5.57 -4.41
C TYR A 267 12.65 5.18 -5.84
N GLU A 268 13.65 4.85 -6.66
CA GLU A 268 13.43 4.34 -8.02
C GLU A 268 13.91 2.89 -8.12
N LEU A 269 12.96 1.96 -8.26
CA LEU A 269 13.22 0.56 -8.56
C LEU A 269 13.27 0.38 -10.09
N HIS A 270 14.47 0.13 -10.61
CA HIS A 270 14.76 0.06 -12.03
C HIS A 270 15.46 -1.27 -12.35
N GLU A 271 14.68 -2.32 -12.58
CA GLU A 271 15.22 -3.69 -12.70
C GLU A 271 15.75 -4.19 -11.33
N SER A 272 14.91 -4.05 -10.30
CA SER A 272 15.16 -4.54 -8.93
C SER A 272 14.46 -5.88 -8.69
N TYR A 273 15.16 -6.83 -8.06
CA TYR A 273 14.66 -8.18 -7.81
C TYR A 273 14.82 -8.61 -6.35
N ASP A 274 13.75 -9.15 -5.76
CA ASP A 274 13.78 -9.79 -4.45
C ASP A 274 14.35 -8.88 -3.34
N GLY A 275 14.17 -7.56 -3.48
CA GLY A 275 14.57 -6.58 -2.48
C GLY A 275 13.63 -6.55 -1.29
N LYS A 276 14.15 -6.25 -0.10
CA LYS A 276 13.36 -5.99 1.09
C LYS A 276 13.65 -4.60 1.62
N PHE A 277 12.63 -3.77 1.72
CA PHE A 277 12.72 -2.38 2.16
C PHE A 277 11.76 -2.15 3.32
N THR A 278 12.23 -1.56 4.42
CA THR A 278 11.41 -1.33 5.62
C THR A 278 11.69 0.03 6.23
N GLY A 279 10.68 0.66 6.81
CA GLY A 279 10.84 1.99 7.41
C GLY A 279 11.21 3.08 6.40
N LEU A 280 10.77 2.98 5.14
CA LEU A 280 11.05 4.04 4.17
C LEU A 280 10.25 5.29 4.52
N GLU A 281 10.89 6.45 4.50
CA GLU A 281 10.20 7.74 4.65
C GLU A 281 10.53 8.69 3.50
N ASP A 282 9.55 9.45 3.02
CA ASP A 282 9.80 10.55 2.10
C ASP A 282 8.90 11.76 2.32
N SER A 283 9.43 12.93 1.96
CA SER A 283 8.67 14.17 2.00
C SER A 283 9.17 15.20 0.98
N GLY A 284 8.27 15.95 0.35
CA GLY A 284 8.64 17.08 -0.50
C GLY A 284 9.31 16.66 -1.82
N MET A 285 9.15 15.39 -2.21
CA MET A 285 9.64 14.82 -3.46
C MET A 285 8.67 15.11 -4.61
N ARG A 286 8.93 14.59 -5.82
CA ARG A 286 7.95 14.55 -6.91
C ARG A 286 7.09 13.29 -6.81
N HIS A 287 7.75 12.15 -6.66
CA HIS A 287 7.15 10.85 -6.41
C HIS A 287 7.89 10.16 -5.27
N GLY A 288 7.17 9.36 -4.48
CA GLY A 288 7.73 8.62 -3.35
C GLY A 288 8.45 7.38 -3.87
N LEU A 289 7.69 6.31 -4.08
CA LEU A 289 8.20 5.06 -4.66
C LEU A 289 7.85 4.99 -6.15
N VAL A 290 8.86 4.77 -7.00
CA VAL A 290 8.70 4.64 -8.44
C VAL A 290 9.18 3.27 -8.92
N PHE A 291 8.30 2.55 -9.61
CA PHE A 291 8.67 1.44 -10.48
C PHE A 291 8.88 1.98 -11.91
N ALA A 292 10.08 1.82 -12.44
CA ALA A 292 10.56 2.63 -13.56
C ALA A 292 10.01 2.22 -14.93
N SER A 293 9.62 3.21 -15.75
CA SER A 293 8.86 3.08 -17.01
C SER A 293 9.45 2.19 -18.12
N TRP A 294 10.75 1.87 -18.03
CA TRP A 294 11.57 1.30 -19.11
C TRP A 294 12.07 -0.11 -18.81
N ARG A 295 11.82 -0.57 -17.58
CA ARG A 295 12.31 -1.80 -16.99
C ARG A 295 11.19 -2.42 -16.18
N SER A 296 11.45 -3.61 -15.68
CA SER A 296 10.52 -4.31 -14.81
C SER A 296 11.27 -4.75 -13.57
N SER A 297 10.71 -4.44 -12.41
CA SER A 297 11.15 -4.87 -11.10
C SER A 297 10.16 -5.91 -10.57
N ALA A 298 10.66 -6.95 -9.89
CA ALA A 298 9.80 -8.05 -9.46
C ALA A 298 10.21 -8.67 -8.13
N GLY A 299 9.23 -9.12 -7.35
CA GLY A 299 9.48 -9.79 -6.07
C GLY A 299 9.95 -8.86 -4.95
N ASN A 300 9.81 -7.54 -5.07
CA ASN A 300 10.24 -6.61 -4.02
C ASN A 300 9.17 -6.52 -2.92
N ASP A 301 9.60 -6.50 -1.66
CA ASP A 301 8.79 -6.33 -0.45
C ASP A 301 9.14 -4.97 0.16
N VAL A 302 8.20 -4.02 0.15
CA VAL A 302 8.44 -2.62 0.51
C VAL A 302 7.45 -2.18 1.59
N GLU A 303 7.97 -1.74 2.73
CA GLU A 303 7.21 -1.07 3.78
C GLU A 303 7.62 0.41 3.83
N ILE A 304 6.64 1.29 3.59
CA ILE A 304 6.77 2.75 3.69
C ILE A 304 6.14 3.20 5.00
N ALA A 305 6.97 3.68 5.93
CA ALA A 305 6.51 4.19 7.22
C ALA A 305 5.76 5.52 7.07
N ALA A 306 6.23 6.39 6.17
CA ALA A 306 5.56 7.66 5.91
C ALA A 306 5.87 8.22 4.52
N THR A 307 4.85 8.69 3.82
CA THR A 307 5.01 9.44 2.58
C THR A 307 4.03 10.61 2.50
N ASP A 308 4.46 11.70 1.88
CA ASP A 308 3.55 12.76 1.38
C ASP A 308 3.38 12.68 -0.15
N ARG A 309 3.84 11.59 -0.76
CA ARG A 309 3.85 11.30 -2.20
C ARG A 309 3.22 9.95 -2.52
N ASP A 310 3.28 9.60 -3.79
CA ASP A 310 2.59 8.47 -4.39
C ASP A 310 3.50 7.25 -4.47
N VAL A 311 2.85 6.08 -4.50
CA VAL A 311 3.40 4.85 -5.07
C VAL A 311 3.06 4.87 -6.55
N ASN A 312 4.07 4.78 -7.40
CA ASN A 312 3.91 5.06 -8.82
C ASN A 312 4.54 3.97 -9.70
N PHE A 313 3.67 3.16 -10.30
CA PHE A 313 4.04 2.28 -11.40
C PHE A 313 3.99 3.08 -12.70
N HIS A 314 5.11 3.75 -13.02
CA HIS A 314 5.21 4.61 -14.21
C HIS A 314 5.03 3.83 -15.53
N GLY A 315 5.16 2.50 -15.47
CA GLY A 315 5.03 1.60 -16.59
C GLY A 315 6.11 0.51 -16.56
N GLY A 316 5.88 -0.57 -17.30
CA GLY A 316 6.75 -1.74 -17.26
C GLY A 316 5.95 -3.01 -17.05
N ARG A 317 6.64 -4.13 -16.83
CA ARG A 317 5.98 -5.39 -16.46
C ARG A 317 6.35 -5.74 -15.02
N ASP A 318 6.25 -4.77 -14.13
CA ASP A 318 6.45 -4.98 -12.70
C ASP A 318 5.40 -5.97 -12.19
N HIS A 319 5.82 -6.96 -11.40
CA HIS A 319 4.94 -8.01 -10.88
C HIS A 319 5.53 -8.66 -9.62
N ASP A 320 4.69 -9.33 -8.85
CA ASP A 320 5.04 -9.97 -7.58
C ASP A 320 5.67 -8.98 -6.57
N ASN A 321 5.42 -7.68 -6.70
CA ASN A 321 5.85 -6.70 -5.71
C ASN A 321 4.74 -6.49 -4.68
N SER A 322 5.13 -6.35 -3.42
CA SER A 322 4.25 -5.99 -2.31
C SER A 322 4.71 -4.65 -1.73
N VAL A 323 3.77 -3.71 -1.59
CA VAL A 323 4.01 -2.39 -1.01
C VAL A 323 2.99 -2.14 0.09
N HIS A 324 3.45 -2.02 1.33
CA HIS A 324 2.62 -1.65 2.47
C HIS A 324 2.97 -0.23 2.90
N VAL A 325 1.97 0.65 2.91
CA VAL A 325 2.12 2.06 3.30
C VAL A 325 1.42 2.30 4.64
N GLN A 326 2.19 2.48 5.70
CA GLN A 326 1.63 2.74 7.03
C GLN A 326 0.95 4.11 7.11
N ARG A 327 1.57 5.13 6.49
CA ARG A 327 1.02 6.48 6.51
C ARG A 327 1.27 7.23 5.21
N SER A 328 0.19 7.55 4.50
CA SER A 328 0.18 8.45 3.35
C SER A 328 -0.63 9.69 3.69
N ILE A 329 0.00 10.86 3.79
CA ILE A 329 -0.71 12.12 4.02
C ILE A 329 -0.33 13.08 2.91
N ARG A 330 -1.20 13.22 1.92
CA ARG A 330 -0.99 14.12 0.79
C ARG A 330 -1.03 15.57 1.26
N ASN A 331 -0.10 16.37 0.75
CA ASN A 331 -0.09 17.81 1.01
C ASN A 331 -1.09 18.49 0.07
N PRO A 332 -2.18 19.12 0.57
CA PRO A 332 -3.18 19.77 -0.28
C PRO A 332 -2.65 20.96 -1.08
N GLU A 333 -1.45 21.47 -0.79
CA GLU A 333 -0.79 22.51 -1.59
C GLU A 333 0.01 21.93 -2.78
N ALA A 334 0.21 20.60 -2.84
CA ALA A 334 1.18 19.97 -3.73
C ALA A 334 0.73 18.59 -4.30
N ASP A 335 -0.54 18.22 -4.16
CA ASP A 335 -1.11 16.92 -4.54
C ASP A 335 -1.76 16.90 -5.95
N GLU A 336 -1.61 17.97 -6.75
CA GLU A 336 -2.16 18.06 -8.12
C GLU A 336 -1.62 17.01 -9.11
N LEU A 337 -0.47 16.41 -8.80
CA LEU A 337 0.33 15.67 -9.77
C LEU A 337 -0.15 14.26 -10.02
N SER A 338 -0.49 13.53 -8.96
CA SER A 338 -0.84 12.11 -9.00
C SER A 338 -1.76 11.73 -7.84
N PRO A 339 -2.58 10.68 -8.02
CA PRO A 339 -3.22 9.99 -6.90
C PRO A 339 -2.16 9.38 -5.96
N ALA A 340 -2.58 8.88 -4.79
CA ALA A 340 -1.77 8.15 -3.83
C ALA A 340 -1.16 6.87 -4.43
N LEU A 341 -1.92 6.16 -5.26
CA LEU A 341 -1.45 5.05 -6.08
C LEU A 341 -1.70 5.36 -7.56
N TYR A 342 -0.63 5.37 -8.36
CA TYR A 342 -0.73 5.50 -9.81
C TYR A 342 -0.21 4.26 -10.51
N VAL A 343 -1.03 3.68 -11.39
CA VAL A 343 -0.66 2.60 -12.30
C VAL A 343 -0.85 3.06 -13.74
N ASN A 344 0.21 2.97 -14.56
CA ASN A 344 0.12 3.22 -16.00
C ASN A 344 -0.50 2.01 -16.71
N GLU A 345 -1.83 1.92 -16.76
CA GLU A 345 -2.56 0.79 -17.37
C GLU A 345 -2.69 0.88 -18.90
N ASP A 346 -2.87 2.08 -19.43
CA ASP A 346 -3.18 2.29 -20.86
C ASP A 346 -1.94 2.32 -21.77
N GLY A 347 -0.74 2.40 -21.16
CA GLY A 347 0.50 2.67 -21.87
C GLY A 347 0.58 4.14 -22.25
N GLU A 348 1.36 4.89 -21.50
CA GLU A 348 1.59 6.30 -21.76
C GLU A 348 2.78 6.55 -22.69
N SER A 349 2.89 7.78 -23.21
CA SER A 349 4.05 8.17 -24.05
C SER A 349 5.43 7.97 -23.38
N PHE A 350 5.46 7.78 -22.06
CA PHE A 350 6.64 7.60 -21.25
C PHE A 350 6.87 6.17 -20.72
N GLY A 351 5.88 5.26 -20.74
CA GLY A 351 6.06 3.89 -20.23
C GLY A 351 5.08 2.87 -20.81
N ALA A 352 5.49 1.60 -20.86
CA ALA A 352 4.60 0.50 -21.25
C ALA A 352 3.51 0.22 -20.18
N PRO A 353 2.38 -0.41 -20.55
CA PRO A 353 1.34 -0.82 -19.60
C PRO A 353 1.85 -1.73 -18.48
N THR A 354 1.58 -1.34 -17.24
CA THR A 354 1.66 -2.20 -16.05
C THR A 354 0.30 -2.83 -15.78
N ASP A 355 0.29 -4.11 -15.42
CA ASP A 355 -0.92 -4.82 -15.01
C ASP A 355 -1.23 -4.46 -13.54
N PRO A 356 -2.39 -3.84 -13.23
CA PRO A 356 -2.71 -3.42 -11.86
C PRO A 356 -2.83 -4.60 -10.90
N ASP A 357 -3.25 -5.78 -11.39
CA ASP A 357 -3.44 -6.98 -10.56
C ASP A 357 -2.13 -7.75 -10.30
N ALA A 358 -1.01 -7.30 -10.88
CA ALA A 358 0.27 -8.01 -10.77
C ALA A 358 1.08 -7.62 -9.52
N ASN A 359 0.65 -6.60 -8.79
CA ASN A 359 1.34 -6.07 -7.62
C ASN A 359 0.33 -5.75 -6.52
N ASP A 360 0.72 -5.95 -5.27
CA ASP A 360 -0.14 -5.67 -4.12
C ASP A 360 0.30 -4.36 -3.47
N VAL A 361 -0.61 -3.39 -3.32
CA VAL A 361 -0.35 -2.14 -2.61
C VAL A 361 -1.47 -1.89 -1.59
N THR A 362 -1.12 -1.75 -0.32
CA THR A 362 -2.07 -1.54 0.78
C THR A 362 -1.70 -0.34 1.67
N PHE A 363 -2.70 0.25 2.33
CA PHE A 363 -2.55 1.45 3.15
C PHE A 363 -3.21 1.31 4.53
N ASP A 364 -2.56 1.71 5.62
CA ASP A 364 -3.21 1.72 6.95
C ASP A 364 -3.88 3.07 7.24
N TYR A 365 -3.15 4.17 7.05
CA TYR A 365 -3.64 5.53 7.26
C TYR A 365 -3.42 6.37 6.00
N LEU A 366 -4.49 6.77 5.34
CA LEU A 366 -4.46 7.56 4.12
C LEU A 366 -5.29 8.84 4.27
N VAL A 367 -4.68 9.97 3.92
CA VAL A 367 -5.37 11.18 3.47
C VAL A 367 -4.96 11.40 2.03
N GLY A 368 -5.88 11.10 1.13
CA GLY A 368 -5.75 11.06 -0.32
C GLY A 368 -5.60 12.43 -0.95
N SER A 369 -5.59 12.43 -2.27
CA SER A 369 -5.25 13.58 -3.09
C SER A 369 -6.49 14.35 -3.51
N ARG A 370 -6.32 15.27 -4.46
CA ARG A 370 -7.44 15.93 -5.16
C ARG A 370 -7.86 15.24 -6.46
N ARG A 371 -7.34 14.04 -6.71
CA ARG A 371 -7.63 13.23 -7.90
C ARG A 371 -8.42 12.02 -7.45
N ALA A 372 -9.05 11.36 -8.42
CA ALA A 372 -9.63 10.04 -8.21
C ALA A 372 -8.54 9.07 -7.72
N ASP A 373 -8.64 8.71 -6.45
CA ASP A 373 -7.80 7.77 -5.74
C ASP A 373 -8.47 6.38 -5.73
N GLU A 374 -7.71 5.34 -6.04
CA GLU A 374 -8.14 3.95 -5.94
C GLU A 374 -7.20 3.24 -4.95
N VAL A 375 -7.73 2.92 -3.77
CA VAL A 375 -6.96 2.58 -2.58
C VAL A 375 -7.55 1.33 -1.91
N GLN A 376 -6.66 0.41 -1.56
CA GLN A 376 -6.94 -0.77 -0.77
C GLN A 376 -6.31 -0.61 0.62
N GLY A 377 -7.08 -0.83 1.67
CA GLY A 377 -6.61 -0.92 3.05
C GLY A 377 -5.97 -2.28 3.35
N THR A 378 -5.39 -2.41 4.54
CA THR A 378 -4.90 -3.70 5.04
C THR A 378 -6.04 -4.53 5.65
N ASP A 379 -5.77 -5.78 6.01
CA ASP A 379 -6.75 -6.62 6.72
C ASP A 379 -6.88 -6.25 8.22
N ASP A 380 -6.09 -5.28 8.69
CA ASP A 380 -6.21 -4.66 10.01
C ASP A 380 -7.15 -3.44 9.90
N GLY A 381 -7.67 -2.91 11.01
CA GLY A 381 -8.55 -1.73 10.95
C GLY A 381 -7.85 -0.47 10.43
N VAL A 382 -8.35 0.12 9.34
CA VAL A 382 -7.75 1.26 8.63
C VAL A 382 -8.49 2.59 8.81
N TYR A 383 -7.81 3.68 8.43
CA TYR A 383 -8.45 4.96 8.15
C TYR A 383 -8.09 5.45 6.75
N LEU A 384 -9.08 5.53 5.86
CA LEU A 384 -8.90 6.07 4.51
C LEU A 384 -9.81 7.29 4.30
N ASP A 385 -9.22 8.43 4.03
CA ASP A 385 -9.88 9.67 3.58
C ASP A 385 -9.51 9.92 2.12
N GLY A 386 -10.44 9.77 1.17
CA GLY A 386 -10.19 9.88 -0.27
C GLY A 386 -9.70 11.28 -0.69
N GLY A 387 -10.18 12.31 0.00
CA GLY A 387 -9.78 13.69 -0.22
C GLY A 387 -10.76 14.41 -1.15
N LEU A 388 -10.30 14.85 -2.32
CA LEU A 388 -11.19 15.34 -3.38
C LEU A 388 -11.01 14.43 -4.59
N GLY A 389 -12.05 14.26 -5.40
CA GLY A 389 -11.96 13.38 -6.56
C GLY A 389 -13.12 12.43 -6.58
N HIS A 390 -13.07 11.44 -7.46
CA HIS A 390 -14.04 10.34 -7.47
C HIS A 390 -13.31 9.11 -6.97
N ASP A 391 -13.39 8.87 -5.68
CA ASP A 391 -12.50 7.94 -4.99
C ASP A 391 -13.14 6.55 -4.87
N ARG A 392 -12.28 5.54 -4.84
CA ARG A 392 -12.64 4.15 -4.55
C ARG A 392 -11.78 3.69 -3.40
N LEU A 393 -12.40 3.51 -2.24
CA LEU A 393 -11.73 3.09 -1.01
C LEU A 393 -12.29 1.73 -0.60
N SER A 394 -11.41 0.74 -0.44
CA SER A 394 -11.73 -0.55 0.15
C SER A 394 -11.01 -0.69 1.48
N GLY A 395 -11.75 -1.01 2.55
CA GLY A 395 -11.24 -1.16 3.92
C GLY A 395 -10.40 -2.42 4.08
N GLY A 396 -11.01 -3.60 3.98
CA GLY A 396 -10.32 -4.87 4.14
C GLY A 396 -11.14 -5.86 4.95
N SER A 397 -10.53 -6.48 5.96
CA SER A 397 -11.21 -7.39 6.90
C SER A 397 -11.27 -6.85 8.33
N GLY A 398 -10.77 -5.63 8.55
CA GLY A 398 -10.70 -4.97 9.85
C GLY A 398 -11.97 -4.18 10.18
N ASP A 399 -11.98 -3.49 11.32
CA ASP A 399 -13.03 -2.50 11.57
C ASP A 399 -12.57 -1.14 11.01
N ASP A 400 -13.06 -0.79 9.83
CA ASP A 400 -12.51 0.28 9.01
C ASP A 400 -13.29 1.59 9.13
N LEU A 401 -12.56 2.70 9.12
CA LEU A 401 -13.14 4.05 9.11
C LEU A 401 -12.86 4.71 7.77
N LEU A 402 -13.86 4.75 6.88
CA LEU A 402 -13.71 5.31 5.54
C LEU A 402 -14.41 6.67 5.41
N GLN A 403 -13.82 7.56 4.62
CA GLN A 403 -14.38 8.87 4.29
C GLN A 403 -14.08 9.17 2.83
N GLY A 404 -15.11 9.44 2.01
CA GLY A 404 -14.90 9.87 0.61
C GLY A 404 -14.16 11.19 0.54
N GLY A 405 -14.62 12.16 1.32
CA GLY A 405 -13.94 13.43 1.55
C GLY A 405 -14.90 14.62 1.47
N PRO A 406 -14.44 15.84 1.76
CA PRO A 406 -15.28 17.02 1.68
C PRO A 406 -15.41 17.44 0.22
N GLY A 407 -16.45 16.98 -0.49
CA GLY A 407 -16.81 17.48 -1.83
C GLY A 407 -17.26 18.96 -1.87
N ASP A 408 -16.74 19.81 -0.98
CA ASP A 408 -17.20 21.18 -0.73
C ASP A 408 -16.68 22.23 -1.75
N ASP A 409 -16.08 21.82 -2.88
CA ASP A 409 -15.67 22.73 -3.96
C ASP A 409 -15.94 22.22 -5.39
N TRP A 410 -15.53 22.98 -6.41
CA TRP A 410 -16.00 22.91 -7.82
C TRP A 410 -15.79 21.55 -8.54
N TYR A 411 -15.15 20.59 -7.89
CA TYR A 411 -14.92 19.22 -8.35
C TYR A 411 -15.59 18.22 -7.39
N ASP A 412 -16.93 18.22 -7.38
CA ASP A 412 -17.77 17.24 -6.69
C ASP A 412 -17.33 15.80 -7.03
N GLY A 413 -17.31 14.95 -6.01
CA GLY A 413 -16.79 13.60 -6.02
C GLY A 413 -17.84 12.55 -5.67
N ASP A 414 -18.35 11.84 -6.67
CA ASP A 414 -19.09 10.60 -6.41
C ASP A 414 -18.11 9.48 -6.00
N ASP A 415 -18.11 9.13 -4.72
CA ASP A 415 -17.18 8.17 -4.13
C ASP A 415 -17.79 6.77 -3.98
N ARG A 416 -16.94 5.75 -3.91
CA ARG A 416 -17.31 4.38 -3.57
C ARG A 416 -16.52 3.94 -2.36
N LEU A 417 -17.22 3.66 -1.27
CA LEU A 417 -16.65 3.17 -0.03
C LEU A 417 -17.13 1.73 0.15
N ASP A 418 -16.17 0.82 0.30
CA ASP A 418 -16.41 -0.61 0.50
C ASP A 418 -15.71 -1.00 1.81
N GLY A 419 -16.46 -1.34 2.85
CA GLY A 419 -15.88 -1.69 4.16
C GLY A 419 -15.16 -3.02 4.08
N GLY A 420 -15.91 -4.06 3.69
CA GLY A 420 -15.41 -5.41 3.50
C GLY A 420 -15.95 -6.34 4.57
N ASP A 421 -15.08 -7.18 5.15
CA ASP A 421 -15.44 -7.93 6.35
C ASP A 421 -15.13 -7.07 7.58
N GLY A 422 -15.89 -7.19 8.66
CA GLY A 422 -15.63 -6.43 9.90
C GLY A 422 -16.78 -5.50 10.26
N ILE A 423 -16.52 -4.53 11.14
CA ILE A 423 -17.50 -3.49 11.50
C ILE A 423 -17.03 -2.14 11.00
N ASP A 424 -17.59 -1.77 9.87
CA ASP A 424 -17.12 -0.65 9.07
C ASP A 424 -18.00 0.58 9.22
N THR A 425 -17.34 1.74 9.17
CA THR A 425 -17.99 3.03 9.38
C THR A 425 -17.61 4.03 8.31
N ALA A 426 -18.61 4.51 7.57
CA ALA A 426 -18.50 5.71 6.76
C ALA A 426 -18.61 6.96 7.64
N ARG A 427 -17.63 7.85 7.56
CA ARG A 427 -17.56 9.10 8.34
C ARG A 427 -17.95 10.31 7.50
N TYR A 428 -18.90 11.09 7.99
CA TYR A 428 -19.32 12.37 7.39
C TYR A 428 -19.03 13.54 8.32
N ALA A 429 -18.46 14.62 7.78
CA ALA A 429 -18.13 15.83 8.54
C ALA A 429 -19.35 16.75 8.76
N ASP A 430 -20.31 16.72 7.84
CA ASP A 430 -21.55 17.52 7.87
C ASP A 430 -22.67 16.80 8.64
N ASP A 431 -23.66 17.55 9.10
CA ASP A 431 -24.79 17.02 9.88
C ASP A 431 -25.70 16.11 9.02
N VAL A 432 -26.44 15.19 9.62
CA VAL A 432 -27.36 14.30 8.88
C VAL A 432 -28.41 15.05 8.05
N ASP A 433 -28.86 16.22 8.52
CA ASP A 433 -29.85 17.08 7.83
C ASP A 433 -29.30 17.70 6.52
N ASP A 434 -27.98 17.65 6.30
CA ASP A 434 -27.33 18.07 5.06
C ASP A 434 -27.24 16.97 4.01
N HIS A 435 -27.76 15.76 4.31
CA HIS A 435 -27.68 14.59 3.45
C HIS A 435 -29.06 14.01 3.09
N GLU A 436 -29.17 13.45 1.89
CA GLU A 436 -30.26 12.54 1.49
C GLU A 436 -29.71 11.11 1.51
N VAL A 437 -30.52 10.14 1.97
CA VAL A 437 -30.12 8.73 2.07
C VAL A 437 -31.08 7.87 1.25
N GLU A 438 -30.54 7.10 0.31
CA GLU A 438 -31.30 6.16 -0.52
C GLU A 438 -30.75 4.73 -0.37
N PHE A 439 -31.63 3.76 -0.15
CA PHE A 439 -31.26 2.34 -0.10
C PHE A 439 -31.52 1.69 -1.45
N THR A 440 -30.49 1.12 -2.07
CA THR A 440 -30.56 0.52 -3.40
C THR A 440 -30.04 -0.93 -3.40
N ASP A 441 -30.17 -1.60 -4.54
CA ASP A 441 -29.54 -2.91 -4.76
C ASP A 441 -28.00 -2.80 -4.91
N GLU A 442 -27.46 -1.59 -5.09
CA GLU A 442 -26.03 -1.28 -5.26
C GLU A 442 -25.37 -0.77 -3.97
N GLY A 443 -26.08 -0.77 -2.85
CA GLY A 443 -25.61 -0.22 -1.57
C GLY A 443 -26.46 0.94 -1.04
N VAL A 444 -25.96 1.61 -0.01
CA VAL A 444 -26.56 2.83 0.54
C VAL A 444 -25.97 4.05 -0.15
N ILE A 445 -26.80 4.85 -0.79
CA ILE A 445 -26.38 6.10 -1.42
C ILE A 445 -26.57 7.23 -0.41
N ILE A 446 -25.50 7.97 -0.13
CA ILE A 446 -25.52 9.18 0.70
C ILE A 446 -25.25 10.37 -0.23
N THR A 447 -26.25 11.22 -0.43
CA THR A 447 -26.13 12.43 -1.25
C THR A 447 -25.93 13.64 -0.35
N GLY A 448 -24.76 14.26 -0.41
CA GLY A 448 -24.43 15.48 0.34
C GLY A 448 -24.36 16.72 -0.53
N LYS A 449 -23.76 17.80 -0.01
CA LYS A 449 -23.45 19.00 -0.82
C LYS A 449 -22.37 18.74 -1.87
N GLY A 450 -21.56 17.69 -1.69
CA GLY A 450 -20.33 17.47 -2.44
C GLY A 450 -20.29 16.29 -3.40
N GLY A 451 -21.39 15.54 -3.52
CA GLY A 451 -21.44 14.35 -4.38
C GLY A 451 -22.43 13.31 -3.89
N GLU A 452 -22.49 12.20 -4.62
CA GLU A 452 -23.17 10.96 -4.22
C GLU A 452 -22.13 9.90 -3.84
N ASP A 453 -22.13 9.49 -2.57
CA ASP A 453 -21.32 8.36 -2.12
C ASP A 453 -22.14 7.08 -2.18
N ILE A 454 -21.50 5.98 -2.59
CA ILE A 454 -22.08 4.64 -2.53
C ILE A 454 -21.34 3.85 -1.46
N LEU A 455 -22.06 3.44 -0.43
CA LEU A 455 -21.58 2.60 0.66
C LEU A 455 -21.94 1.14 0.38
N ASN A 456 -20.91 0.29 0.24
CA ASN A 456 -21.00 -1.16 0.15
C ASN A 456 -20.38 -1.77 1.41
N ASP A 457 -20.96 -2.88 1.88
CA ASP A 457 -20.43 -3.66 3.00
C ASP A 457 -19.99 -2.75 4.17
N MET A 458 -20.89 -1.85 4.54
CA MET A 458 -20.72 -0.83 5.57
C MET A 458 -21.85 -0.99 6.58
N GLU A 459 -21.55 -1.20 7.85
CA GLU A 459 -22.57 -1.35 8.90
C GLU A 459 -23.12 0.00 9.35
N PHE A 460 -22.25 1.03 9.37
CA PHE A 460 -22.57 2.34 9.91
C PHE A 460 -22.20 3.52 9.01
N ALA A 461 -23.00 4.58 9.09
CA ALA A 461 -22.58 5.92 8.70
C ALA A 461 -22.76 6.90 9.87
N VAL A 462 -21.69 7.63 10.23
CA VAL A 462 -21.70 8.59 11.35
C VAL A 462 -21.54 10.01 10.83
N PHE A 463 -22.52 10.87 11.13
CA PHE A 463 -22.59 12.26 10.69
C PHE A 463 -21.98 13.23 11.71
N GLY A 464 -21.73 14.48 11.27
CA GLY A 464 -21.06 15.53 12.06
C GLY A 464 -21.81 15.97 13.32
N ASP A 465 -23.13 15.75 13.38
CA ASP A 465 -23.96 15.98 14.56
C ASP A 465 -23.99 14.79 15.53
N GLY A 466 -23.30 13.70 15.19
CA GLY A 466 -23.27 12.44 15.92
C GLY A 466 -24.47 11.54 15.66
N THR A 467 -25.38 11.89 14.74
CA THR A 467 -26.39 10.95 14.29
C THR A 467 -25.69 9.77 13.59
N THR A 468 -26.09 8.54 13.93
CA THR A 468 -25.54 7.31 13.35
C THR A 468 -26.63 6.56 12.62
N LEU A 469 -26.42 6.32 11.33
CA LEU A 469 -27.23 5.41 10.52
C LEU A 469 -26.69 4.00 10.68
N HIS A 470 -27.56 3.04 10.99
CA HIS A 470 -27.27 1.61 10.86
C HIS A 470 -27.86 1.12 9.54
N THR A 471 -26.99 0.82 8.58
CA THR A 471 -27.30 0.66 7.15
C THR A 471 -28.23 -0.53 6.89
N ALA A 472 -28.04 -1.66 7.57
CA ALA A 472 -28.88 -2.85 7.38
C ALA A 472 -30.35 -2.59 7.75
N SER A 473 -30.58 -1.82 8.83
CA SER A 473 -31.93 -1.52 9.33
C SER A 473 -32.53 -0.21 8.81
N GLY A 474 -31.71 0.70 8.31
CA GLY A 474 -32.10 2.07 7.98
C GLY A 474 -32.45 2.97 9.18
N ASN A 475 -32.12 2.56 10.41
CA ASN A 475 -32.41 3.32 11.62
C ASN A 475 -31.37 4.40 11.90
N LEU A 476 -31.85 5.54 12.39
CA LEU A 476 -31.02 6.61 12.92
C LEU A 476 -31.00 6.58 14.45
N PHE A 477 -29.78 6.53 15.00
CA PHE A 477 -29.51 6.58 16.42
C PHE A 477 -28.81 7.87 16.80
N ARG A 478 -29.05 8.31 18.03
CA ARG A 478 -28.29 9.42 18.61
C ARG A 478 -26.97 8.88 19.16
N GLY A 479 -25.86 9.23 18.52
CA GLY A 479 -24.50 8.96 18.98
C GLY A 479 -23.71 10.24 19.24
N GLU A 480 -22.41 10.14 19.02
CA GLU A 480 -21.44 11.23 19.06
C GLU A 480 -20.64 11.19 17.73
N PRO A 481 -20.20 12.34 17.20
CA PRO A 481 -19.39 12.35 15.98
C PRO A 481 -18.05 11.67 16.21
N ILE A 482 -17.51 11.02 15.17
CA ILE A 482 -16.16 10.47 15.17
C ILE A 482 -15.18 11.57 14.76
N ASP A 483 -14.19 11.86 15.61
CA ASP A 483 -13.07 12.74 15.25
C ASP A 483 -12.13 12.02 14.26
N VAL A 484 -11.44 12.77 13.40
CA VAL A 484 -10.38 12.18 12.56
C VAL A 484 -9.31 11.57 13.47
N PRO A 485 -9.00 10.27 13.33
CA PRO A 485 -8.03 9.63 14.19
C PRO A 485 -6.62 10.11 13.92
N LYS A 486 -5.75 9.95 14.90
CA LYS A 486 -4.31 10.12 14.67
C LYS A 486 -3.75 8.84 14.06
N PRO A 487 -2.68 8.93 13.25
CA PRO A 487 -2.04 7.75 12.69
C PRO A 487 -1.69 6.67 13.72
N GLY A 488 -1.21 7.06 14.91
CA GLY A 488 -0.88 6.09 15.96
C GLY A 488 -2.08 5.32 16.54
N GLU A 489 -3.31 5.84 16.43
CA GLU A 489 -4.50 5.13 16.88
C GLU A 489 -4.87 3.97 15.93
N ILE A 490 -4.61 4.16 14.63
CA ILE A 490 -4.80 3.13 13.60
C ILE A 490 -3.64 2.13 13.60
N LEU A 491 -2.41 2.61 13.62
CA LEU A 491 -1.20 1.76 13.59
C LEU A 491 -1.00 0.90 14.85
N ASP A 492 -1.71 1.18 15.94
CA ASP A 492 -1.72 0.34 17.15
C ASP A 492 -2.74 -0.84 17.04
N GLY A 493 -3.55 -0.91 15.98
CA GLY A 493 -4.23 -2.12 15.50
C GLY A 493 -5.61 -2.44 16.08
N GLU A 494 -6.42 -1.45 16.47
CA GLU A 494 -7.75 -1.71 17.07
C GLU A 494 -8.96 -1.23 16.24
N GLY A 495 -8.77 -0.71 15.02
CA GLY A 495 -9.86 -0.14 14.23
C GLY A 495 -10.61 0.97 14.97
N ILE A 496 -11.64 1.56 14.36
CA ILE A 496 -12.45 2.59 15.05
C ILE A 496 -13.93 2.31 14.87
N ARG A 497 -14.55 1.81 15.94
CA ARG A 497 -15.99 1.57 16.00
C ARG A 497 -16.78 2.81 16.46
N PRO A 498 -18.04 2.96 16.03
CA PRO A 498 -18.92 4.01 16.55
C PRO A 498 -19.16 3.89 18.06
N ALA A 499 -19.16 5.02 18.77
CA ALA A 499 -19.37 5.07 20.23
C ALA A 499 -20.76 4.60 20.70
N ILE A 500 -21.69 4.33 19.76
CA ILE A 500 -22.99 3.73 20.07
C ILE A 500 -22.86 2.25 20.40
N LEU A 501 -21.78 1.57 20.01
CA LEU A 501 -21.57 0.15 20.28
C LEU A 501 -20.96 -0.06 21.68
N GLU A 502 -21.41 -1.11 22.36
CA GLU A 502 -20.82 -1.56 23.63
C GLU A 502 -19.59 -2.45 23.35
N ASP A 503 -18.46 -2.17 24.02
CA ASP A 503 -17.19 -2.88 23.79
C ASP A 503 -17.26 -4.40 24.00
N ASP A 504 -18.19 -4.88 24.84
CA ASP A 504 -18.38 -6.30 25.16
C ASP A 504 -19.54 -6.96 24.42
N ALA A 505 -20.25 -6.23 23.55
CA ALA A 505 -21.34 -6.81 22.78
C ALA A 505 -20.82 -7.66 21.61
N GLU A 506 -21.38 -8.85 21.47
CA GLU A 506 -21.11 -9.77 20.35
C GLU A 506 -22.18 -9.67 19.27
N LEU A 507 -23.41 -9.36 19.66
CA LEU A 507 -24.54 -9.16 18.74
C LEU A 507 -25.16 -7.79 18.91
N LEU A 508 -25.36 -7.08 17.80
CA LEU A 508 -26.25 -5.93 17.74
C LEU A 508 -27.63 -6.39 17.26
N VAL A 509 -28.67 -6.06 18.02
CA VAL A 509 -30.06 -6.29 17.62
C VAL A 509 -30.79 -4.97 17.45
N THR A 510 -31.28 -4.75 16.23
CA THR A 510 -32.14 -3.60 15.88
C THR A 510 -33.48 -4.06 15.32
N GLY A 511 -34.44 -3.15 15.17
CA GLY A 511 -35.71 -3.52 14.60
C GLY A 511 -36.67 -2.38 14.30
N ASN A 512 -37.58 -2.68 13.37
CA ASN A 512 -38.51 -1.73 12.76
C ASN A 512 -39.94 -2.24 12.89
N VAL A 513 -40.86 -1.38 13.35
CA VAL A 513 -42.30 -1.66 13.22
C VAL A 513 -42.76 -1.20 11.83
N THR A 514 -42.92 -2.15 10.91
CA THR A 514 -43.25 -1.87 9.50
C THR A 514 -44.76 -1.68 9.27
N SER A 515 -45.60 -2.19 10.18
CA SER A 515 -47.04 -1.98 10.13
C SER A 515 -47.65 -2.08 11.52
N GLU A 516 -48.54 -1.14 11.88
CA GLU A 516 -49.24 -1.16 13.16
C GLU A 516 -50.74 -0.93 12.96
N TRP A 517 -51.55 -1.62 13.76
CA TRP A 517 -52.99 -1.40 13.88
C TRP A 517 -53.41 -1.53 15.35
N SER A 518 -54.67 -1.23 15.63
CA SER A 518 -55.20 -1.06 17.00
C SER A 518 -55.09 -2.26 17.96
N THR A 519 -54.58 -3.39 17.50
CA THR A 519 -54.53 -4.65 18.26
C THR A 519 -53.30 -5.49 17.93
N GLY A 520 -52.34 -4.96 17.17
CA GLY A 520 -51.18 -5.72 16.73
C GLY A 520 -50.31 -4.98 15.73
N TYR A 521 -49.20 -5.61 15.37
CA TYR A 521 -48.18 -5.04 14.51
C TYR A 521 -47.43 -6.11 13.71
N VAL A 522 -46.72 -5.66 12.68
CA VAL A 522 -45.64 -6.40 12.02
C VAL A 522 -44.34 -5.68 12.35
N ALA A 523 -43.36 -6.44 12.80
CA ALA A 523 -42.03 -5.94 13.04
C ALA A 523 -40.97 -6.78 12.33
N GLU A 524 -39.85 -6.14 12.09
CA GLU A 524 -38.66 -6.69 11.48
C GLU A 524 -37.50 -6.52 12.45
N ILE A 525 -36.68 -7.57 12.57
CA ILE A 525 -35.53 -7.64 13.46
C ILE A 525 -34.29 -7.96 12.64
N PHE A 526 -33.20 -7.27 12.95
CA PHE A 526 -31.87 -7.46 12.40
C PHE A 526 -30.97 -7.90 13.56
N VAL A 527 -30.22 -8.98 13.35
CA VAL A 527 -29.29 -9.56 14.31
C VAL A 527 -27.93 -9.61 13.63
N GLU A 528 -27.05 -8.72 14.02
CA GLU A 528 -25.75 -8.49 13.39
C GLU A 528 -24.62 -8.98 14.29
N ASN A 529 -23.65 -9.66 13.70
CA ASN A 529 -22.43 -10.07 14.40
C ASN A 529 -21.44 -8.90 14.44
N ILE A 530 -21.33 -8.27 15.60
CA ILE A 530 -20.38 -7.19 15.86
C ILE A 530 -19.11 -7.67 16.56
N SER A 531 -18.94 -8.98 16.73
CA SER A 531 -17.73 -9.57 17.27
C SER A 531 -16.70 -9.83 16.18
N SER A 532 -15.47 -10.16 16.57
CA SER A 532 -14.40 -10.60 15.66
C SER A 532 -14.45 -12.10 15.32
N ASP A 533 -15.41 -12.85 15.87
CA ASP A 533 -15.50 -14.30 15.73
C ASP A 533 -16.77 -14.71 14.97
N ASP A 534 -16.69 -15.78 14.18
CA ASP A 534 -17.87 -16.40 13.57
C ASP A 534 -18.90 -16.85 14.63
N ILE A 535 -20.15 -16.42 14.50
CA ILE A 535 -21.25 -16.87 15.34
C ILE A 535 -22.07 -17.92 14.60
N VAL A 536 -21.94 -19.17 15.01
CA VAL A 536 -22.62 -20.32 14.40
C VAL A 536 -24.00 -20.53 15.02
N ASP A 537 -25.02 -20.63 14.16
CA ASP A 537 -26.43 -20.89 14.47
C ASP A 537 -26.99 -20.03 15.61
N PRO A 538 -26.87 -18.67 15.53
CA PRO A 538 -27.35 -17.80 16.60
C PRO A 538 -28.86 -17.96 16.83
N ARG A 539 -29.24 -17.86 18.11
CA ARG A 539 -30.61 -17.87 18.58
C ARG A 539 -30.89 -16.62 19.38
N VAL A 540 -31.94 -15.90 19.04
CA VAL A 540 -32.42 -14.77 19.83
C VAL A 540 -33.69 -15.16 20.60
N ASP A 541 -33.70 -14.82 21.88
CA ASP A 541 -34.80 -15.08 22.80
C ASP A 541 -35.61 -13.80 23.00
N LEU A 542 -36.90 -13.88 22.66
CA LEU A 542 -37.85 -12.78 22.76
C LEU A 542 -38.83 -13.01 23.91
N ASP A 543 -38.88 -12.05 24.83
CA ASP A 543 -39.99 -11.91 25.77
C ASP A 543 -41.08 -11.05 25.13
N LEU A 544 -41.96 -11.68 24.33
CA LEU A 544 -43.07 -10.99 23.69
C LEU A 544 -44.33 -11.02 24.60
N PRO A 545 -44.88 -9.86 24.99
CA PRO A 545 -46.17 -9.77 25.70
C PRO A 545 -47.37 -10.08 24.78
N ALA A 546 -47.14 -10.24 23.48
CA ALA A 546 -48.13 -10.41 22.42
C ALA A 546 -48.21 -11.88 21.93
N GLU A 547 -49.39 -12.31 21.45
CA GLU A 547 -49.54 -13.62 20.80
C GLU A 547 -48.90 -13.56 19.40
N LEU A 548 -47.81 -14.31 19.19
CA LEU A 548 -47.15 -14.46 17.90
C LEU A 548 -48.09 -15.18 16.92
N ASP A 549 -48.47 -14.51 15.82
CA ASP A 549 -49.38 -15.03 14.79
C ASP A 549 -48.61 -15.63 13.61
N THR A 550 -47.52 -14.99 13.20
CA THR A 550 -46.72 -15.40 12.03
C THR A 550 -45.27 -14.99 12.21
N LEU A 551 -44.36 -15.86 11.75
CA LEU A 551 -42.92 -15.61 11.66
C LEU A 551 -42.48 -15.87 10.21
N TRP A 552 -41.65 -14.97 9.69
CA TRP A 552 -40.98 -15.07 8.41
C TRP A 552 -39.47 -15.10 8.63
N ASN A 553 -38.77 -15.91 7.82
CA ASN A 553 -37.32 -16.09 7.87
C ASN A 553 -36.78 -16.48 9.27
N GLY A 554 -37.53 -17.34 9.96
CA GLY A 554 -37.05 -17.95 11.18
C GLY A 554 -37.89 -19.15 11.64
N LEU A 555 -37.35 -19.89 12.59
CA LEU A 555 -37.98 -20.97 13.33
C LEU A 555 -38.21 -20.54 14.77
N VAL A 556 -39.46 -20.65 15.22
CA VAL A 556 -39.83 -20.38 16.62
C VAL A 556 -39.97 -21.67 17.41
N THR A 557 -39.39 -21.70 18.60
CA THR A 557 -39.68 -22.71 19.62
C THR A 557 -40.11 -22.04 20.92
N GLU A 558 -41.17 -22.56 21.55
CA GLU A 558 -41.63 -22.07 22.85
C GLU A 558 -40.82 -22.72 23.97
N GLY A 559 -40.22 -21.89 24.83
CA GLY A 559 -39.53 -22.33 26.03
C GLY A 559 -40.20 -21.85 27.33
N PRO A 560 -39.63 -22.23 28.48
CA PRO A 560 -40.10 -21.76 29.79
C PRO A 560 -39.85 -20.27 30.03
N ASP A 561 -38.89 -19.68 29.30
CA ASP A 561 -38.39 -18.31 29.51
C ASP A 561 -38.73 -17.35 28.36
N GLY A 562 -39.47 -17.78 27.32
CA GLY A 562 -39.87 -16.94 26.19
C GLY A 562 -40.01 -17.68 24.87
N LEU A 563 -40.07 -16.91 23.78
CA LEU A 563 -40.01 -17.42 22.41
C LEU A 563 -38.55 -17.42 21.94
N HIS A 564 -38.08 -18.57 21.46
CA HIS A 564 -36.73 -18.71 20.93
C HIS A 564 -36.79 -18.71 19.40
N ILE A 565 -36.09 -17.78 18.75
CA ILE A 565 -36.07 -17.63 17.30
C ILE A 565 -34.67 -17.94 16.77
N GLN A 566 -34.60 -18.77 15.74
CA GLN A 566 -33.38 -19.10 14.97
C GLN A 566 -33.67 -18.91 13.49
N ASP A 567 -32.62 -18.86 12.67
CA ASP A 567 -32.77 -18.96 11.22
C ASP A 567 -33.44 -20.31 10.84
N ASN A 568 -34.11 -20.32 9.70
CA ASN A 568 -34.75 -21.49 9.10
C ASN A 568 -33.77 -22.48 8.47
N GLU A 569 -32.53 -22.07 8.21
CA GLU A 569 -31.43 -22.94 7.82
C GLU A 569 -30.25 -22.76 8.78
N ALA A 570 -29.30 -23.70 8.77
CA ALA A 570 -28.09 -23.52 9.55
C ALA A 570 -27.33 -22.32 8.97
N ASN A 571 -26.93 -21.39 9.83
CA ASN A 571 -26.35 -20.12 9.44
C ASN A 571 -25.12 -19.82 10.30
N THR A 572 -24.06 -19.31 9.69
CA THR A 572 -22.91 -18.75 10.41
C THR A 572 -22.87 -17.28 10.03
N LEU A 573 -22.88 -16.40 11.03
CA LEU A 573 -22.64 -14.97 10.81
C LEU A 573 -21.14 -14.72 10.97
N ALA A 574 -20.46 -14.38 9.89
CA ALA A 574 -19.12 -13.78 9.96
C ALA A 574 -19.20 -12.37 10.60
N PRO A 575 -18.08 -11.76 11.02
CA PRO A 575 -18.06 -10.35 11.44
C PRO A 575 -18.73 -9.44 10.40
N GLY A 576 -19.58 -8.51 10.84
CA GLY A 576 -20.37 -7.63 9.97
C GLY A 576 -21.66 -8.26 9.41
N GLU A 577 -21.74 -9.60 9.33
CA GLU A 577 -22.92 -10.23 8.73
C GLU A 577 -24.17 -10.14 9.61
N SER A 578 -25.30 -9.95 8.93
CA SER A 578 -26.61 -9.74 9.53
C SER A 578 -27.63 -10.83 9.16
N TRP A 579 -28.29 -11.42 10.17
CA TRP A 579 -29.50 -12.22 10.00
C TRP A 579 -30.77 -11.39 10.21
N ARG A 580 -31.73 -11.51 9.30
CA ARG A 580 -33.01 -10.77 9.30
C ARG A 580 -34.22 -11.69 9.38
N PHE A 581 -35.12 -11.42 10.33
CA PHE A 581 -36.43 -12.05 10.41
C PHE A 581 -37.56 -11.05 10.69
N SER A 582 -38.78 -11.40 10.31
CA SER A 582 -39.95 -10.55 10.59
C SER A 582 -41.05 -11.35 11.28
N PHE A 583 -41.85 -10.69 12.11
CA PHE A 583 -42.98 -11.34 12.75
C PHE A 583 -44.21 -10.45 12.87
N LYS A 584 -45.36 -11.10 13.01
CA LYS A 584 -46.65 -10.48 13.26
C LYS A 584 -47.16 -10.91 14.63
N ALA A 585 -47.53 -9.95 15.47
CA ALA A 585 -48.03 -10.22 16.82
C ALA A 585 -49.27 -9.38 17.18
N TYR A 586 -50.07 -9.87 18.12
CA TYR A 586 -51.24 -9.15 18.66
C TYR A 586 -51.02 -8.76 20.13
N GLY A 587 -51.05 -7.46 20.42
CA GLY A 587 -50.80 -6.90 21.76
C GLY A 587 -50.82 -5.37 21.75
N ASP A 588 -50.75 -4.77 22.95
CA ASP A 588 -50.76 -3.32 23.18
C ASP A 588 -49.33 -2.73 23.37
N GLU A 589 -48.28 -3.57 23.34
CA GLU A 589 -46.88 -3.18 23.61
C GLU A 589 -46.02 -3.24 22.33
N THR A 590 -45.01 -2.38 22.27
CA THR A 590 -43.99 -2.28 21.20
C THR A 590 -42.95 -3.41 21.32
N LEU A 591 -41.96 -3.43 20.41
CA LEU A 591 -40.84 -4.38 20.42
C LEU A 591 -40.17 -4.49 21.82
N PRO A 592 -39.67 -5.67 22.21
CA PRO A 592 -39.10 -5.87 23.54
C PRO A 592 -37.84 -5.01 23.73
N ALA A 593 -37.70 -4.40 24.91
CA ALA A 593 -36.59 -3.50 25.22
C ALA A 593 -35.27 -4.22 25.55
N GLU A 594 -35.33 -5.53 25.80
CA GLU A 594 -34.19 -6.39 26.10
C GLU A 594 -34.38 -7.72 25.35
N MET A 595 -33.28 -8.31 24.90
CA MET A 595 -33.22 -9.64 24.32
C MET A 595 -32.00 -10.37 24.86
N THR A 596 -32.03 -11.70 24.83
CA THR A 596 -30.85 -12.52 25.12
C THR A 596 -30.57 -13.42 23.93
N ALA A 597 -29.32 -13.79 23.70
CA ALA A 597 -28.97 -14.69 22.61
C ALA A 597 -28.05 -15.83 23.04
N GLN A 598 -28.02 -16.87 22.22
CA GLN A 598 -27.12 -18.01 22.36
C GLN A 598 -26.57 -18.46 21.02
N ASP A 599 -25.36 -19.04 21.03
CA ASP A 599 -24.81 -19.75 19.88
C ASP A 599 -25.46 -21.15 19.69
N GLY A 600 -25.10 -21.84 18.61
CA GLY A 600 -25.55 -23.18 18.28
C GLY A 600 -25.16 -24.28 19.28
N GLU A 601 -24.15 -24.03 20.13
CA GLU A 601 -23.75 -24.92 21.22
C GLU A 601 -24.45 -24.60 22.55
N GLY A 602 -25.20 -23.49 22.62
CA GLY A 602 -25.89 -22.99 23.80
C GLY A 602 -25.04 -22.12 24.71
N GLY A 603 -23.89 -21.61 24.23
CA GLY A 603 -23.15 -20.51 24.84
C GLY A 603 -23.99 -19.24 24.85
N ALA A 604 -23.90 -18.43 25.91
CA ALA A 604 -24.61 -17.16 25.97
C ALA A 604 -23.81 -16.11 25.19
N LEU A 605 -24.50 -15.29 24.39
CA LEU A 605 -23.93 -14.18 23.65
C LEU A 605 -24.32 -12.86 24.32
N ASP A 606 -23.38 -11.92 24.39
CA ASP A 606 -23.64 -10.57 24.88
C ASP A 606 -24.35 -9.74 23.80
N VAL A 607 -25.55 -9.24 24.11
CA VAL A 607 -26.46 -8.61 23.14
C VAL A 607 -26.68 -7.15 23.47
N GLN A 608 -26.37 -6.28 22.53
CA GLN A 608 -26.80 -4.89 22.56
C GLN A 608 -28.09 -4.71 21.77
N VAL A 609 -29.05 -3.97 22.32
CA VAL A 609 -30.33 -3.68 21.65
C VAL A 609 -30.46 -2.19 21.37
N LEU A 610 -30.62 -1.80 20.08
CA LEU A 610 -30.87 -0.42 19.67
C LEU A 610 -32.23 -0.27 18.96
N GLY A 611 -32.97 0.80 19.29
CA GLY A 611 -34.14 1.24 18.51
C GLY A 611 -35.50 0.60 18.83
N LEU A 612 -35.59 -0.38 19.73
CA LEU A 612 -36.83 -1.15 19.94
C LEU A 612 -37.93 -0.45 20.79
N GLY A 613 -37.75 0.79 21.28
CA GLY A 613 -38.69 1.38 22.25
C GLY A 613 -38.73 2.90 22.50
N ASN A 614 -38.36 3.77 21.53
CA ASN A 614 -38.37 5.27 21.57
C ASN A 614 -36.99 5.96 21.56
N THR A 615 -35.95 5.37 20.98
CA THR A 615 -34.62 6.01 20.83
C THR A 615 -34.18 6.22 19.39
N THR A 616 -35.09 6.08 18.43
CA THR A 616 -34.86 6.62 17.08
C THR A 616 -34.99 8.14 17.12
N VAL A 617 -34.14 8.84 16.37
CA VAL A 617 -34.38 10.27 16.08
C VAL A 617 -35.76 10.35 15.43
N GLU A 618 -36.66 11.21 15.93
CA GLU A 618 -38.03 11.33 15.40
C GLU A 618 -37.98 11.82 13.94
N GLU A 619 -37.92 10.88 13.00
CA GLU A 619 -38.46 10.80 11.63
C GLU A 619 -37.52 9.91 10.78
N PRO A 620 -37.97 8.76 10.24
CA PRO A 620 -37.19 8.01 9.26
C PRO A 620 -37.05 8.85 7.98
N ILE A 621 -35.87 8.81 7.36
CA ILE A 621 -35.61 9.41 6.04
C ILE A 621 -36.60 8.76 5.05
N ALA A 622 -37.31 9.59 4.29
CA ALA A 622 -38.50 9.21 3.51
C ALA A 622 -38.22 9.00 2.02
#